data_AF-A0A8S3EUI4-F1
#
_entry.id   AF-A0A8S3EUI4-F1
#
_cell.length_a   1.000
_cell.length_b   1.000
_cell.length_c   1.000
_cell.angle_alpha   90.00
_cell.angle_beta   90.00
_cell.angle_gamma   90.00
#
_symmetry.space_group_name_H-M   'P 1'
#
loop_
_entity.id
_entity.type
_entity.pdbx_description
1 polymer ?
#
loop_
_entity_poly.entity_id
_entity_poly.type
_entity_poly.pdbx_seq_one_letter_code
_entity_poly.pdbx_strand_id
1 'polypeptide(L)' 'MKNWTVATPAIYSSTLSLRLEGHEFQPQYDVQLIFNETAQSLILCSAACNQNPSCRVFDYDSSSHRCRLFEADLTNG' A
#
# COMPACT_ATOMS: atom_id res chain seq x y z
N MET A 1 57.58 3.03 -3.08
CA MET A 1 56.76 4.05 -2.38
C MET A 1 55.44 4.16 -3.15
N LYS A 2 54.30 3.77 -2.58
CA LYS A 2 52.99 3.88 -3.27
C LYS A 2 52.17 4.97 -2.57
N ASN A 3 51.95 6.08 -3.28
CA ASN A 3 51.06 7.15 -2.85
C ASN A 3 49.62 6.70 -3.08
N TRP A 4 48.80 6.76 -2.02
CA TRP A 4 47.37 6.49 -2.08
C TRP A 4 46.61 7.81 -1.97
N THR A 5 45.97 8.22 -3.07
CA THR A 5 45.01 9.32 -3.05
C THR A 5 43.71 8.83 -2.43
N VAL A 6 43.30 9.45 -1.32
CA VAL A 6 42.03 9.18 -0.65
C VAL A 6 40.89 9.69 -1.54
N ALA A 7 40.03 8.78 -2.01
CA ALA A 7 38.81 9.15 -2.73
C ALA A 7 37.78 9.73 -1.74
N THR A 8 37.22 10.90 -2.07
CA THR A 8 36.16 11.54 -1.28
C THR A 8 34.86 10.73 -1.33
N PRO A 9 34.13 10.57 -0.21
CA PRO A 9 32.89 9.80 -0.20
C PRO A 9 31.82 10.49 -1.07
N ALA A 10 31.21 9.72 -1.98
CA ALA A 10 30.07 10.17 -2.75
C ALA A 10 28.88 10.40 -1.80
N ILE A 11 28.32 11.61 -1.80
CA ILE A 11 27.08 11.92 -1.09
C ILE A 11 25.93 11.41 -1.93
N TYR A 12 25.32 10.30 -1.51
CA TYR A 12 24.10 9.78 -2.14
C TYR A 12 22.91 10.57 -1.62
N SER A 13 22.31 11.38 -2.48
CA SER A 13 21.05 12.08 -2.19
C SER A 13 19.90 11.37 -2.89
N SER A 14 19.03 10.73 -2.11
CA SER A 14 17.80 10.14 -2.62
C SER A 14 16.67 11.18 -2.60
N THR A 15 16.09 11.48 -3.75
CA THR A 15 14.87 12.29 -3.85
C THR A 15 13.66 11.38 -4.03
N LEU A 16 12.72 11.43 -3.09
CA LEU A 16 11.43 10.73 -3.17
C LEU A 16 10.36 11.70 -3.69
N SER A 17 9.81 11.42 -4.88
CA SER A 17 8.69 12.18 -5.44
C SER A 17 7.39 11.44 -5.18
N LEU A 18 6.64 11.85 -4.15
CA LEU A 18 5.31 11.31 -3.85
C LEU A 18 4.26 12.04 -4.69
N ARG A 19 3.36 11.28 -5.33
CA ARG A 19 2.13 11.84 -5.90
C ARG A 19 1.07 11.90 -4.81
N LEU A 20 0.31 12.99 -4.78
CA LEU A 20 -0.85 13.14 -3.89
C LEU A 20 -2.05 12.31 -4.34
N GLU A 21 -1.99 11.77 -5.57
CA GLU A 21 -3.01 10.90 -6.14
C GLU A 21 -2.67 9.45 -5.81
N GLY A 22 -3.59 8.78 -5.12
CA GLY A 22 -3.57 7.32 -4.98
C GLY A 22 -4.15 6.66 -6.22
N HIS A 23 -3.62 5.49 -6.57
CA HIS A 23 -4.24 4.65 -7.59
C HIS A 23 -5.21 3.68 -6.92
N GLU A 24 -6.38 3.52 -7.52
CA GLU A 24 -7.35 2.51 -7.09
C GLU A 24 -6.68 1.13 -7.16
N PHE A 25 -6.70 0.39 -6.04
CA PHE A 25 -6.15 -0.97 -6.04
C PHE A 25 -6.90 -1.85 -7.07
N GLN A 26 -6.15 -2.44 -7.99
CA GLN A 26 -6.65 -3.41 -8.95
C GLN A 26 -5.97 -4.76 -8.66
N PRO A 27 -6.71 -5.78 -8.18
CA PRO A 27 -6.11 -7.07 -7.91
C PRO A 27 -5.65 -7.75 -9.20
N GLN A 28 -4.43 -8.30 -9.20
CA GLN A 28 -3.82 -8.98 -10.36
C GLN A 28 -4.20 -10.49 -10.46
N TYR A 29 -4.96 -11.04 -9.51
CA TYR A 29 -5.34 -12.46 -9.40
C TYR A 29 -6.71 -12.63 -8.70
N ASP A 30 -7.09 -13.85 -8.30
CA ASP A 30 -8.30 -14.21 -7.52
C ASP A 30 -8.33 -13.65 -6.08
N VAL A 31 -7.83 -12.44 -5.88
CA VAL A 31 -8.07 -11.65 -4.67
C VAL A 31 -9.58 -11.35 -4.63
N GLN A 32 -10.32 -12.05 -3.78
CA GLN A 32 -11.76 -11.85 -3.72
C GLN A 32 -12.10 -10.57 -2.97
N LEU A 33 -13.01 -9.80 -3.55
CA LEU A 33 -13.66 -8.68 -2.90
C LEU A 33 -14.64 -9.24 -1.86
N ILE A 34 -14.28 -9.16 -0.58
CA ILE A 34 -15.06 -9.71 0.52
C ILE A 34 -15.96 -8.66 1.19
N PHE A 35 -15.74 -7.38 0.89
CA PHE A 35 -16.57 -6.26 1.35
C PHE A 35 -16.45 -5.08 0.39
N ASN A 36 -17.57 -4.43 0.08
CA ASN A 36 -17.61 -3.25 -0.79
C ASN A 36 -18.77 -2.34 -0.40
N GLU A 37 -18.52 -1.44 0.54
CA GLU A 37 -19.54 -0.52 1.06
C GLU A 37 -18.92 0.83 1.40
N THR A 38 -19.74 1.76 1.88
CA THR A 38 -19.25 3.07 2.34
C THR A 38 -18.69 3.01 3.77
N ALA A 39 -17.49 3.54 3.97
CA ALA A 39 -16.94 3.84 5.30
C ALA A 39 -16.72 5.35 5.43
N GLN A 40 -17.14 5.95 6.55
CA GLN A 40 -17.04 7.40 6.72
C GLN A 40 -15.59 7.91 6.82
N SER A 41 -14.61 7.01 7.03
CA SER A 41 -13.21 7.38 7.10
C SER A 41 -12.30 6.20 6.75
N LEU A 42 -11.06 6.53 6.40
CA LEU A 42 -9.96 5.58 6.26
C LEU A 42 -9.83 4.69 7.50
N ILE A 43 -9.93 5.28 8.70
CA ILE A 43 -9.80 4.56 9.96
C ILE A 43 -10.90 3.51 10.08
N LEU A 44 -12.14 3.85 9.77
CA LEU A 44 -13.25 2.90 9.82
C LEU A 44 -13.11 1.78 8.79
N CYS A 45 -12.62 2.09 7.57
CA CYS A 45 -12.33 1.07 6.58
C CYS A 45 -11.24 0.10 7.06
N SER A 46 -10.17 0.63 7.66
CA SER A 46 -9.10 -0.20 8.26
C SER A 46 -9.59 -1.05 9.44
N ALA A 47 -10.47 -0.50 10.28
CA ALA A 47 -11.08 -1.24 11.38
C ALA A 47 -11.97 -2.38 10.89
N ALA A 48 -12.74 -2.17 9.82
CA ALA A 48 -13.53 -3.22 9.19
C ALA A 48 -12.63 -4.36 8.66
N CYS A 49 -11.48 -4.03 8.06
CA CYS A 49 -10.49 -5.04 7.68
C CYS A 49 -9.96 -5.82 8.89
N ASN A 50 -9.55 -5.13 9.95
CA ASN A 50 -9.02 -5.77 11.17
C ASN A 50 -10.04 -6.67 11.88
N GLN A 51 -11.34 -6.39 11.73
CA GLN A 51 -12.42 -7.22 12.28
C GLN A 51 -12.76 -8.42 11.40
N ASN A 52 -12.34 -8.43 10.14
CA ASN A 52 -12.60 -9.52 9.20
C ASN A 52 -11.36 -10.44 9.10
N PRO A 53 -11.41 -11.69 9.61
CA PRO A 53 -10.26 -12.59 9.63
C PRO A 53 -9.69 -12.94 8.24
N SER A 54 -10.51 -12.84 7.19
CA SER A 54 -10.09 -13.08 5.80
C SER A 54 -9.46 -11.85 5.16
N CYS A 55 -9.66 -10.65 5.71
CA CYS A 55 -9.11 -9.43 5.12
C CYS A 55 -7.58 -9.41 5.20
N ARG A 56 -6.95 -9.03 4.09
CA ARG A 56 -5.49 -8.87 3.96
C ARG A 56 -5.13 -7.50 3.40
N VAL A 57 -5.99 -6.95 2.55
CA VAL A 57 -5.80 -5.64 1.93
C VAL A 57 -7.12 -4.88 2.00
N PHE A 58 -7.05 -3.57 2.21
CA PHE A 58 -8.20 -2.68 2.02
C PHE A 58 -7.83 -1.51 1.11
N ASP A 59 -8.82 -1.01 0.40
CA ASP A 59 -8.74 0.19 -0.44
C ASP A 59 -9.83 1.17 0.00
N TYR A 60 -9.43 2.41 0.25
CA TYR A 60 -10.33 3.46 0.69
C TYR A 60 -10.21 4.68 -0.22
N ASP A 61 -11.33 5.07 -0.80
CA ASP A 61 -11.45 6.30 -1.57
C ASP A 61 -12.12 7.38 -0.73
N SER A 62 -11.37 8.44 -0.41
CA SER A 62 -11.87 9.54 0.43
C SER A 62 -12.90 10.43 -0.26
N SER A 63 -12.93 10.46 -1.60
CA SER A 63 -13.85 11.31 -2.36
C SER A 63 -15.27 10.72 -2.38
N SER A 64 -15.37 9.40 -2.51
CA SER A 64 -16.61 8.63 -2.61
C SER A 64 -16.97 7.90 -1.32
N HIS A 65 -16.07 7.91 -0.32
CA HIS A 65 -16.17 7.12 0.90
C HIS A 65 -16.23 5.60 0.65
N ARG A 66 -15.86 5.14 -0.55
CA ARG A 66 -15.88 3.73 -0.91
C ARG A 66 -14.78 2.98 -0.14
N CYS A 67 -15.16 1.88 0.50
CA CYS A 67 -14.28 0.98 1.22
C CYS A 67 -14.40 -0.42 0.63
N ARG A 68 -13.27 -0.94 0.14
CA ARG A 68 -13.17 -2.29 -0.42
C ARG A 68 -12.22 -3.12 0.42
N LEU A 69 -12.65 -4.29 0.86
CA LEU A 69 -11.80 -5.24 1.56
C LEU A 69 -11.55 -6.45 0.68
N PHE A 70 -10.33 -6.91 0.72
CA PHE A 70 -9.82 -7.97 -0.13
C PHE A 70 -9.19 -9.05 0.74
N GLU A 71 -9.53 -10.31 0.45
CA GLU A 71 -8.72 -11.42 0.93
C GLU A 71 -7.47 -11.59 0.06
N ALA A 72 -6.47 -12.31 0.57
CA ALA A 72 -5.35 -12.77 -0.25
C ALA A 72 -5.14 -14.25 0.02
N ASP A 73 -5.04 -15.02 -1.05
CA ASP A 73 -4.54 -16.39 -0.95
C ASP A 73 -3.03 -16.33 -0.69
N LEU A 74 -2.58 -16.93 0.41
CA LEU A 74 -1.16 -16.92 0.80
C LEU A 74 -0.32 -17.91 -0.02
N THR A 75 -0.92 -18.67 -0.94
CA THR A 75 -0.24 -19.73 -1.70
C THR A 75 0.66 -19.23 -2.84
N ASN A 76 0.65 -17.93 -3.16
CA ASN A 76 1.42 -17.35 -4.26
C ASN A 76 2.29 -16.12 -3.87
N GLY A 77 2.67 -16.01 -2.60
CA GLY A 77 3.57 -14.96 -2.09
C GLY A 77 5.05 -15.13 -2.45
#